data_AF-A0A7U4M1H4-F1
#
_entry.id   AF-A0A7U4M1H4-F1
#
_cell.length_a   1.000
_cell.length_b   1.000
_cell.length_c   1.000
_cell.angle_alpha   90.00
_cell.angle_beta   90.00
_cell.angle_gamma   90.00
#
_symmetry.space_group_name_H-M   'P 1'
#
loop_
_entity.id
_entity.type
_entity.pdbx_description
1 polymer ?
#
loop_
_entity_poly.entity_id
_entity_poly.type
_entity_poly.pdbx_seq_one_letter_code
_entity_poly.pdbx_strand_id
1 'polypeptide(L)'
;MRYERCRMLFGDEDFEKLQKTKILILGVGGVGSYALDCLYRSGVQDITILDYDVFDETNQNRQIGSEAVGEVKVEALEKLYPGVKIINHKMDIAWVASFDFDPYDIIIDAADTTKVKIEVAKKCYKKLIMALGSAKRYDTNKIEVSSIWKTHGDALARKIRNELKKAKFDRNFTVVFSPEEDRCKEKGSCVAVTGAVGLTVCSEAIKRILG
;
A
#
# COMPACT_ATOMS: atom_id res chain seq x y z
N MET A 1 -15.95 22.98 0.49
CA MET A 1 -14.63 22.69 1.12
C MET A 1 -13.91 21.55 0.39
N ARG A 2 -12.59 21.38 0.56
CA ARG A 2 -11.73 20.41 -0.15
C ARG A 2 -12.32 19.00 -0.32
N TYR A 3 -13.00 18.47 0.70
CA TYR A 3 -13.52 17.09 0.74
C TYR A 3 -15.04 16.96 0.58
N GLU A 4 -15.71 18.03 0.16
CA GLU A 4 -17.18 18.09 0.13
C GLU A 4 -17.82 17.00 -0.74
N ARG A 5 -17.22 16.66 -1.89
CA ARG A 5 -17.73 15.58 -2.76
C ARG A 5 -17.60 14.20 -2.11
N CYS A 6 -16.50 13.93 -1.39
CA CYS A 6 -16.33 12.70 -0.63
C CYS A 6 -17.34 12.63 0.52
N ARG A 7 -17.51 13.73 1.25
CA ARG A 7 -18.49 13.83 2.34
C ARG A 7 -19.93 13.61 1.84
N MET A 8 -20.31 14.19 0.69
CA MET A 8 -21.62 13.94 0.07
C MET A 8 -21.81 12.47 -0.35
N LEU A 9 -20.75 11.81 -0.82
CA LEU A 9 -20.79 10.41 -1.23
C LEU A 9 -20.90 9.45 -0.04
N PHE A 10 -20.16 9.71 1.03
CA PHE A 10 -20.08 8.81 2.20
C PHE A 10 -21.14 9.12 3.27
N GLY A 11 -21.69 10.33 3.28
CA GLY A 11 -22.49 10.83 4.39
C GLY A 11 -21.63 11.31 5.57
N ASP A 12 -22.24 12.10 6.45
CA ASP A 12 -21.53 12.80 7.52
C ASP A 12 -20.89 11.85 8.54
N GLU A 13 -21.62 10.81 8.95
CA GLU A 13 -21.16 9.85 9.95
C GLU A 13 -19.92 9.07 9.47
N ASP A 14 -19.99 8.49 8.27
CA ASP A 14 -18.88 7.69 7.76
C ASP A 14 -17.69 8.56 7.32
N PHE A 15 -17.94 9.79 6.87
CA PHE A 15 -16.87 10.75 6.65
C PHE A 15 -16.15 11.12 7.95
N GLU A 16 -16.85 11.25 9.08
CA GLU A 16 -16.22 11.42 10.38
C GLU A 16 -15.39 10.20 10.81
N LYS A 17 -15.87 8.97 10.57
CA LYS A 17 -15.08 7.74 10.80
C LYS A 17 -13.80 7.76 9.97
N LEU A 18 -13.90 8.15 8.70
CA LEU A 18 -12.76 8.34 7.80
C LEU A 18 -11.73 9.35 8.33
N GLN A 19 -12.18 10.48 8.90
CA GLN A 19 -11.25 11.48 9.48
C GLN A 19 -10.51 10.93 10.71
N LYS A 20 -11.17 10.09 11.53
CA LYS A 20 -10.64 9.57 12.80
C LYS A 20 -9.74 8.33 12.63
N THR A 21 -9.81 7.67 11.47
CA THR A 21 -9.06 6.44 11.20
C THR A 21 -7.56 6.72 11.03
N LYS A 22 -6.73 5.92 11.68
CA LYS A 22 -5.27 5.97 11.60
C LYS A 22 -4.73 4.93 10.63
N ILE A 23 -4.04 5.38 9.59
CA ILE A 23 -3.50 4.51 8.55
C ILE A 23 -1.97 4.57 8.51
N LEU A 24 -1.33 3.41 8.53
CA LEU A 24 0.10 3.27 8.25
C LEU A 24 0.31 2.71 6.84
N ILE A 25 1.12 3.39 6.03
CA ILE A 25 1.54 2.94 4.71
C ILE A 25 3.01 2.54 4.76
N LEU A 26 3.27 1.27 4.53
CA LEU A 26 4.61 0.68 4.49
C LEU A 26 5.10 0.65 3.03
N GLY A 27 6.06 1.51 2.71
CA GLY A 27 6.58 1.73 1.36
C GLY A 27 5.73 2.72 0.57
N VAL A 28 6.36 3.75 0.01
CA VAL A 28 5.71 4.80 -0.81
C VAL A 28 6.22 4.82 -2.24
N GLY A 29 6.56 3.64 -2.76
CA GLY A 29 6.90 3.45 -4.16
C GLY A 29 5.71 3.56 -5.12
N GLY A 30 5.74 2.81 -6.22
CA GLY A 30 4.76 2.96 -7.31
C GLY A 30 3.32 2.54 -6.98
N VAL A 31 3.10 1.89 -5.85
CA VAL A 31 1.78 1.55 -5.31
C VAL A 31 1.44 2.45 -4.12
N GLY A 32 2.33 2.51 -3.13
CA GLY A 32 2.08 3.23 -1.88
C GLY A 32 1.90 4.74 -2.06
N SER A 33 2.63 5.37 -3.01
CA SER A 33 2.44 6.79 -3.30
C SER A 33 1.04 7.12 -3.86
N TYR A 34 0.46 6.23 -4.65
CA TYR A 34 -0.92 6.37 -5.16
C TYR A 34 -1.96 6.05 -4.09
N ALA A 35 -1.71 5.08 -3.21
CA ALA A 35 -2.56 4.84 -2.06
C ALA A 35 -2.58 6.07 -1.13
N LEU A 36 -1.42 6.69 -0.87
CA LEU A 36 -1.29 7.93 -0.12
C LEU A 36 -2.09 9.07 -0.75
N ASP A 37 -1.85 9.36 -2.04
CA ASP A 37 -2.55 10.44 -2.75
C ASP A 37 -4.07 10.26 -2.66
N CYS A 38 -4.56 9.05 -2.95
CA CYS A 38 -5.98 8.73 -2.91
C CYS A 38 -6.58 8.90 -1.51
N LEU A 39 -5.94 8.39 -0.45
CA LEU A 39 -6.44 8.50 0.93
C LEU A 39 -6.44 9.97 1.40
N TYR A 40 -5.35 10.69 1.15
CA TYR A 40 -5.21 12.10 1.52
C TYR A 40 -6.23 13.00 0.81
N ARG A 41 -6.52 12.71 -0.46
CA ARG A 41 -7.56 13.41 -1.24
C ARG A 41 -8.98 12.96 -0.90
N SER A 42 -9.17 11.76 -0.37
CA SER A 42 -10.47 11.25 0.07
C SER A 42 -10.87 11.77 1.46
N GLY A 43 -9.92 12.35 2.19
CA GLY A 43 -10.17 13.03 3.46
C GLY A 43 -9.52 12.36 4.66
N VAL A 44 -8.79 11.25 4.53
CA VAL A 44 -8.12 10.66 5.71
C VAL A 44 -7.10 11.65 6.27
N GLN A 45 -7.19 11.93 7.58
CA GLN A 45 -6.34 12.95 8.23
C GLN A 45 -5.11 12.36 8.91
N ASP A 46 -5.22 11.18 9.54
CA ASP A 46 -4.11 10.57 10.28
C ASP A 46 -3.45 9.46 9.45
N ILE A 47 -2.59 9.90 8.52
CA ILE A 47 -1.77 9.01 7.69
C ILE A 47 -0.32 9.09 8.16
N THR A 48 0.28 7.94 8.43
CA THR A 48 1.72 7.80 8.61
C THR A 48 2.32 7.03 7.44
N ILE A 49 3.39 7.53 6.86
CA ILE A 49 4.12 6.87 5.77
C ILE A 49 5.51 6.46 6.22
N LEU A 50 5.94 5.29 5.78
CA LEU A 50 7.28 4.77 6.05
C LEU A 50 7.98 4.36 4.77
N ASP A 51 9.16 4.93 4.55
CA ASP A 51 10.10 4.54 3.52
C ASP A 51 11.49 5.07 3.89
N TYR A 52 12.55 4.49 3.33
CA TYR A 52 13.93 4.94 3.56
C TYR A 52 14.65 5.34 2.28
N ASP A 53 14.04 5.06 1.12
CA ASP A 53 14.65 5.32 -0.16
C ASP A 53 14.65 6.82 -0.48
N VAL A 54 15.52 7.16 -1.42
CA VAL A 54 15.58 8.46 -2.09
C VAL A 54 14.97 8.32 -3.49
N PHE A 55 14.38 9.41 -4.01
CA PHE A 55 13.90 9.43 -5.38
C PHE A 55 15.04 9.41 -6.40
N ASP A 56 14.85 8.60 -7.43
CA ASP A 56 15.78 8.42 -8.55
C ASP A 56 15.01 8.58 -9.88
N GLU A 57 15.67 8.99 -10.95
CA GLU A 57 15.03 9.19 -12.27
C GLU A 57 14.24 7.96 -12.75
N THR A 58 14.72 6.75 -12.43
CA THR A 58 14.03 5.49 -12.77
C THR A 58 12.66 5.32 -12.08
N ASN A 59 12.33 6.19 -11.13
CA ASN A 59 11.07 6.18 -10.39
C ASN A 59 9.96 6.97 -11.11
N GLN A 60 10.32 7.89 -12.02
CA GLN A 60 9.41 8.79 -12.74
C GLN A 60 8.38 8.08 -13.60
N ASN A 61 8.64 6.84 -14.00
CA ASN A 61 7.68 6.06 -14.76
C ASN A 61 6.45 5.60 -13.95
N ARG A 62 6.43 5.75 -12.61
CA ARG A 62 5.41 5.11 -11.77
C ARG A 62 5.20 5.64 -10.35
N GLN A 63 5.97 6.60 -9.84
CA GLN A 63 5.88 7.05 -8.44
C GLN A 63 5.50 8.53 -8.36
N ILE A 64 4.49 8.87 -7.55
CA ILE A 64 4.18 10.28 -7.29
C ILE A 64 5.30 10.91 -6.46
N GLY A 65 5.72 12.13 -6.80
CA GLY A 65 6.78 12.88 -6.10
C GLY A 65 8.19 12.60 -6.61
N SER A 66 8.34 11.71 -7.58
CA SER A 66 9.64 11.30 -8.12
C SER A 66 10.36 12.35 -8.97
N GLU A 67 9.71 13.49 -9.22
CA GLU A 67 10.30 14.70 -9.76
C GLU A 67 11.33 15.32 -8.81
N ALA A 68 11.23 15.06 -7.50
CA ALA A 68 12.17 15.49 -6.48
C ALA A 68 13.39 14.55 -6.39
N VAL A 69 14.08 14.33 -7.51
CA VAL A 69 15.26 13.44 -7.57
C VAL A 69 16.32 13.86 -6.55
N GLY A 70 16.85 12.88 -5.81
CA GLY A 70 17.83 13.10 -4.74
C GLY A 70 17.22 13.40 -3.36
N GLU A 71 15.91 13.63 -3.26
CA GLU A 71 15.24 13.81 -1.97
C GLU A 71 14.77 12.48 -1.36
N VAL A 72 14.79 12.39 -0.03
CA VAL A 72 14.18 11.28 0.72
C VAL A 72 12.69 11.22 0.39
N LYS A 73 12.19 10.05 0.00
CA LYS A 73 10.81 9.90 -0.51
C LYS A 73 9.76 10.43 0.47
N VAL A 74 9.86 10.05 1.74
CA VAL A 74 8.87 10.46 2.74
C VAL A 74 8.89 11.97 2.99
N GLU A 75 10.06 12.61 2.98
CA GLU A 75 10.19 14.06 3.18
C GLU A 75 9.62 14.83 1.98
N ALA A 76 9.91 14.39 0.75
CA ALA A 76 9.33 14.97 -0.46
C ALA A 76 7.80 14.82 -0.50
N LEU A 77 7.27 13.67 -0.06
CA LEU A 77 5.83 13.44 0.01
C LEU A 77 5.15 14.24 1.13
N GLU A 78 5.82 14.50 2.26
CA GLU A 78 5.31 15.38 3.32
C GLU A 78 5.07 16.81 2.81
N LYS A 79 5.98 17.31 1.95
CA LYS A 79 5.80 18.61 1.27
C LYS A 79 4.56 18.64 0.37
N LEU A 80 4.30 17.53 -0.33
CA LEU A 80 3.13 17.39 -1.23
C LEU A 80 1.82 17.18 -0.45
N TYR A 81 1.88 16.56 0.73
CA TYR A 81 0.72 16.21 1.54
C TYR A 81 0.89 16.72 2.99
N PRO A 82 0.72 18.04 3.22
CA PRO A 82 0.85 18.61 4.55
C PRO A 82 -0.05 17.92 5.57
N GLY A 83 0.54 17.54 6.71
CA GLY A 83 -0.12 16.85 7.83
C GLY A 83 0.12 15.34 7.88
N VAL A 84 0.66 14.74 6.81
CA VAL A 84 1.11 13.33 6.82
C VAL A 84 2.32 13.19 7.73
N LYS A 85 2.32 12.18 8.60
CA LYS A 85 3.45 11.85 9.48
C LYS A 85 4.45 10.97 8.73
N ILE A 86 5.74 11.19 8.94
CA ILE A 86 6.79 10.45 8.25
C ILE A 86 7.61 9.58 9.20
N ILE A 87 8.02 8.41 8.72
CA ILE A 87 9.04 7.56 9.33
C ILE A 87 10.10 7.29 8.26
N ASN A 88 11.24 7.97 8.35
CA ASN A 88 12.41 7.69 7.52
C ASN A 88 13.23 6.57 8.16
N HIS A 89 12.87 5.31 7.86
CA HIS A 89 13.57 4.14 8.40
C HIS A 89 13.49 2.96 7.46
N LYS A 90 14.59 2.21 7.34
CA LYS A 90 14.62 0.96 6.57
C LYS A 90 13.75 -0.09 7.24
N MET A 91 12.75 -0.57 6.52
CA MET A 91 11.89 -1.64 7.00
C MET A 91 12.59 -2.99 6.83
N ASP A 92 13.16 -3.51 7.90
CA ASP A 92 13.70 -4.86 7.96
C ASP A 92 12.97 -5.71 9.01
N ILE A 93 13.41 -6.96 9.19
CA ILE A 93 12.77 -7.90 10.12
C ILE A 93 12.88 -7.40 11.58
N ALA A 94 14.00 -6.77 11.94
CA ALA A 94 14.21 -6.29 13.29
C ALA A 94 13.30 -5.10 13.60
N TRP A 95 13.15 -4.17 12.64
CA TRP A 95 12.21 -3.08 12.74
C TRP A 95 10.76 -3.58 12.84
N VAL A 96 10.35 -4.52 11.99
CA VAL A 96 8.99 -5.09 12.07
C VAL A 96 8.78 -5.76 13.42
N ALA A 97 9.81 -6.40 14.00
CA ALA A 97 9.75 -7.04 15.31
C ALA A 97 9.57 -6.04 16.47
N SER A 98 10.18 -4.85 16.41
CA SER A 98 10.11 -3.85 17.49
C SER A 98 9.02 -2.79 17.31
N PHE A 99 8.55 -2.56 16.09
CA PHE A 99 7.58 -1.51 15.81
C PHE A 99 6.21 -1.82 16.41
N ASP A 100 5.62 -0.81 17.06
CA ASP A 100 4.27 -0.88 17.61
C ASP A 100 3.25 -0.52 16.52
N PHE A 101 2.52 -1.53 16.07
CA PHE A 101 1.47 -1.35 15.08
C PHE A 101 0.12 -1.01 15.72
N ASP A 102 -0.07 -1.25 17.02
CA ASP A 102 -1.38 -1.18 17.71
C ASP A 102 -2.11 0.16 17.55
N PRO A 103 -1.42 1.33 17.53
CA PRO A 103 -2.08 2.62 17.31
C PRO A 103 -2.77 2.79 15.96
N TYR A 104 -2.49 1.95 14.97
CA TYR A 104 -3.05 2.06 13.61
C TYR A 104 -4.21 1.10 13.40
N ASP A 105 -5.28 1.61 12.80
CA ASP A 105 -6.50 0.88 12.48
C ASP A 105 -6.35 0.06 11.20
N ILE A 106 -5.59 0.60 10.23
CA ILE A 106 -5.32 -0.05 8.93
C ILE A 106 -3.82 0.01 8.63
N ILE A 107 -3.28 -1.12 8.19
CA ILE A 107 -1.91 -1.24 7.69
C ILE A 107 -1.97 -1.54 6.19
N ILE A 108 -1.40 -0.66 5.39
CA ILE A 108 -1.20 -0.85 3.96
C ILE A 108 0.24 -1.30 3.71
N ASP A 109 0.42 -2.51 3.22
CA ASP A 109 1.74 -3.03 2.86
C ASP A 109 1.99 -2.92 1.35
N ALA A 110 2.78 -1.93 0.96
CA ALA A 110 3.32 -1.72 -0.38
C ALA A 110 4.85 -1.89 -0.44
N ALA A 111 5.43 -2.59 0.54
CA ALA A 111 6.86 -2.92 0.56
C ALA A 111 7.28 -3.74 -0.66
N ASP A 112 8.55 -3.75 -1.01
CA ASP A 112 9.09 -4.57 -2.11
C ASP A 112 9.76 -5.87 -1.63
N THR A 113 10.01 -5.98 -0.32
CA THR A 113 10.80 -7.05 0.27
C THR A 113 9.92 -8.17 0.82
N THR A 114 9.99 -9.36 0.19
CA THR A 114 9.11 -10.50 0.54
C THR A 114 9.18 -10.89 2.02
N LYS A 115 10.37 -10.90 2.64
CA LYS A 115 10.53 -11.29 4.05
C LYS A 115 9.78 -10.33 4.99
N VAL A 116 9.88 -9.04 4.72
CA VAL A 116 9.16 -7.99 5.47
C VAL A 116 7.66 -8.17 5.35
N LYS A 117 7.14 -8.38 4.12
CA LYS A 117 5.72 -8.65 3.88
C LYS A 117 5.20 -9.81 4.75
N ILE A 118 5.97 -10.89 4.86
CA ILE A 118 5.60 -12.05 5.67
C ILE A 118 5.52 -11.73 7.16
N GLU A 119 6.50 -10.99 7.70
CA GLU A 119 6.49 -10.62 9.12
C GLU A 119 5.38 -9.60 9.45
N VAL A 120 5.14 -8.64 8.54
CA VAL A 120 3.99 -7.73 8.64
C VAL A 120 2.69 -8.52 8.61
N ALA A 121 2.54 -9.50 7.72
CA ALA A 121 1.36 -10.36 7.67
C ALA A 121 1.12 -11.08 9.00
N LYS A 122 2.16 -11.70 9.58
CA LYS A 122 2.04 -12.42 10.84
C LYS A 122 1.57 -11.53 11.99
N LYS A 123 2.09 -10.30 12.05
CA LYS A 123 1.73 -9.33 13.11
C LYS A 123 0.39 -8.63 12.87
N CYS A 124 0.09 -8.28 11.63
CA CYS A 124 -0.94 -7.29 11.32
C CYS A 124 -2.13 -7.85 10.54
N TYR A 125 -2.22 -9.17 10.27
CA TYR A 125 -3.22 -9.77 9.35
C TYR A 125 -4.64 -9.24 9.52
N LYS A 126 -5.08 -8.99 10.76
CA LYS A 126 -6.42 -8.47 11.03
C LYS A 126 -6.67 -7.14 10.33
N LYS A 127 -5.72 -6.21 10.36
CA LYS A 127 -5.82 -4.82 9.84
C LYS A 127 -5.09 -4.61 8.51
N LEU A 128 -4.57 -5.67 7.92
CA LEU A 128 -3.68 -5.62 6.76
C LEU A 128 -4.43 -5.61 5.43
N ILE A 129 -4.02 -4.69 4.56
CA ILE A 129 -4.26 -4.72 3.11
C ILE A 129 -2.90 -4.75 2.44
N MET A 130 -2.58 -5.82 1.73
CA MET A 130 -1.26 -6.00 1.11
C MET A 130 -1.32 -5.90 -0.40
N ALA A 131 -0.53 -5.01 -0.97
CA ALA A 131 -0.27 -4.98 -2.40
C ALA A 131 0.77 -6.03 -2.78
N LEU A 132 0.47 -6.77 -3.86
CA LEU A 132 1.32 -7.82 -4.41
C LEU A 132 1.80 -7.43 -5.82
N GLY A 133 1.91 -8.37 -6.76
CA GLY A 133 2.50 -8.11 -8.05
C GLY A 133 1.75 -7.03 -8.85
N SER A 134 2.45 -5.96 -9.17
CA SER A 134 1.97 -4.88 -10.05
C SER A 134 2.97 -4.52 -11.16
N ALA A 135 4.18 -5.11 -11.11
CA ALA A 135 5.18 -5.01 -12.16
C ALA A 135 4.89 -5.99 -13.31
N LYS A 136 5.54 -5.76 -14.46
CA LYS A 136 5.54 -6.60 -15.68
C LYS A 136 4.19 -6.75 -16.37
N ARG A 137 3.30 -5.80 -16.11
CA ARG A 137 1.87 -5.83 -16.41
C ARG A 137 1.41 -4.45 -16.86
N TYR A 138 0.33 -4.41 -17.62
CA TYR A 138 -0.25 -3.15 -18.12
C TYR A 138 -1.79 -3.16 -18.15
N ASP A 139 -2.44 -4.31 -17.97
CA ASP A 139 -3.90 -4.43 -18.03
C ASP A 139 -4.53 -4.25 -16.65
N THR A 140 -5.12 -3.07 -16.42
CA THR A 140 -5.75 -2.73 -15.14
C THR A 140 -7.04 -3.51 -14.88
N ASN A 141 -7.69 -4.06 -15.92
CA ASN A 141 -8.92 -4.86 -15.75
C ASN A 141 -8.65 -6.21 -15.10
N LYS A 142 -7.38 -6.61 -14.99
CA LYS A 142 -6.95 -7.84 -14.31
C LYS A 142 -6.56 -7.61 -12.86
N ILE A 143 -6.77 -6.41 -12.29
CA ILE A 143 -6.52 -6.19 -10.87
C ILE A 143 -7.64 -6.84 -10.06
N GLU A 144 -7.26 -7.64 -9.07
CA GLU A 144 -8.17 -8.37 -8.21
C GLU A 144 -7.90 -8.08 -6.74
N VAL A 145 -8.98 -8.07 -5.96
CA VAL A 145 -8.96 -8.05 -4.50
C VAL A 145 -9.39 -9.43 -4.01
N SER A 146 -8.60 -10.05 -3.14
CA SER A 146 -8.98 -11.35 -2.58
C SER A 146 -8.35 -11.62 -1.22
N SER A 147 -8.65 -12.81 -0.69
CA SER A 147 -7.87 -13.44 0.37
C SER A 147 -6.49 -13.81 -0.16
N ILE A 148 -5.44 -13.67 0.68
CA ILE A 148 -4.10 -14.20 0.35
C ILE A 148 -4.17 -15.66 -0.11
N TRP A 149 -5.04 -16.49 0.47
CA TRP A 149 -5.16 -17.93 0.17
C TRP A 149 -5.83 -18.24 -1.18
N LYS A 150 -6.59 -17.29 -1.73
CA LYS A 150 -7.34 -17.44 -2.99
C LYS A 150 -6.63 -16.83 -4.20
N THR A 151 -5.46 -16.20 -3.99
CA THR A 151 -4.67 -15.61 -5.07
C THR A 151 -4.15 -16.64 -6.09
N HIS A 152 -4.11 -16.25 -7.35
CA HIS A 152 -3.65 -17.06 -8.49
C HIS A 152 -2.90 -16.19 -9.52
N GLY A 153 -2.18 -16.78 -10.48
CA GLY A 153 -1.46 -16.04 -11.53
C GLY A 153 -0.31 -15.10 -11.07
N ASP A 154 -0.16 -14.84 -9.77
CA ASP A 154 0.82 -13.91 -9.23
C ASP A 154 1.98 -14.63 -8.51
N ALA A 155 3.19 -14.44 -9.04
CA ALA A 155 4.40 -15.10 -8.52
C ALA A 155 4.78 -14.65 -7.10
N LEU A 156 4.59 -13.37 -6.76
CA LEU A 156 4.86 -12.84 -5.43
C LEU A 156 3.84 -13.38 -4.42
N ALA A 157 2.56 -13.39 -4.79
CA ALA A 157 1.50 -13.98 -3.99
C ALA A 157 1.78 -15.45 -3.70
N ARG A 158 2.15 -16.23 -4.73
CA ARG A 158 2.51 -17.65 -4.59
C ARG A 158 3.69 -17.83 -3.63
N LYS A 159 4.74 -17.01 -3.76
CA LYS A 159 5.90 -17.06 -2.86
C LYS A 159 5.51 -16.78 -1.42
N ILE A 160 4.71 -15.74 -1.16
CA ILE A 160 4.23 -15.39 0.19
C ILE A 160 3.36 -16.52 0.76
N ARG A 161 2.40 -17.05 0.00
CA ARG A 161 1.58 -18.20 0.44
C ARG A 161 2.45 -19.38 0.87
N ASN A 162 3.48 -19.71 0.09
CA ASN A 162 4.36 -20.84 0.39
C ASN A 162 5.17 -20.61 1.68
N GLU A 163 5.70 -19.40 1.90
CA GLU A 163 6.43 -19.08 3.12
C GLU A 163 5.52 -19.03 4.35
N LEU A 164 4.29 -18.52 4.22
CA LEU A 164 3.29 -18.56 5.30
C LEU A 164 2.93 -20.01 5.68
N LYS A 165 2.74 -20.89 4.68
CA LYS A 165 2.52 -22.33 4.91
C LYS A 165 3.70 -22.98 5.64
N LYS A 166 4.93 -22.70 5.23
CA LYS A 166 6.14 -23.19 5.93
C LYS A 166 6.20 -22.72 7.38
N ALA A 167 5.78 -21.48 7.63
CA ALA A 167 5.68 -20.91 8.98
C ALA A 167 4.44 -21.38 9.76
N LYS A 168 3.64 -22.31 9.21
CA LYS A 168 2.37 -22.80 9.80
C LYS A 168 1.39 -21.67 10.13
N PHE A 169 1.44 -20.57 9.38
CA PHE A 169 0.52 -19.46 9.52
C PHE A 169 -0.72 -19.68 8.64
N ASP A 170 -1.91 -19.68 9.24
CA ASP A 170 -3.18 -20.03 8.58
C ASP A 170 -4.18 -18.86 8.50
N ARG A 171 -3.85 -17.70 9.07
CA ARG A 171 -4.78 -16.57 9.13
C ARG A 171 -4.92 -15.89 7.78
N ASN A 172 -6.11 -15.38 7.51
CA ASN A 172 -6.42 -14.67 6.28
C ASN A 172 -6.21 -13.16 6.42
N PHE A 173 -5.87 -12.50 5.31
CA PHE A 173 -5.83 -11.04 5.15
C PHE A 173 -6.11 -10.65 3.69
N THR A 174 -6.51 -9.39 3.50
CA THR A 174 -6.87 -8.83 2.19
C THR A 174 -5.62 -8.52 1.38
N VAL A 175 -5.63 -8.90 0.10
CA VAL A 175 -4.56 -8.58 -0.84
C VAL A 175 -5.10 -8.03 -2.14
N VAL A 176 -4.34 -7.12 -2.74
CA VAL A 176 -4.58 -6.60 -4.08
C VAL A 176 -3.46 -7.09 -4.99
N PHE A 177 -3.81 -7.78 -6.06
CA PHE A 177 -2.86 -8.44 -6.96
C PHE A 177 -3.39 -8.40 -8.40
N SER A 178 -2.62 -8.93 -9.34
CA SER A 178 -3.10 -9.20 -10.70
C SER A 178 -2.67 -10.62 -11.10
N PRO A 179 -3.53 -11.45 -11.72
CA PRO A 179 -3.12 -12.72 -12.28
C PRO A 179 -2.59 -12.56 -13.71
N GLU A 180 -2.43 -11.32 -14.24
CA GLU A 180 -1.83 -11.10 -15.57
C GLU A 180 -0.45 -11.76 -15.63
N GLU A 181 -0.21 -12.51 -16.70
CA GLU A 181 1.09 -13.12 -16.96
C GLU A 181 2.18 -12.06 -17.14
N ASP A 182 3.36 -12.34 -16.60
CA ASP A 182 4.54 -11.47 -16.76
C ASP A 182 4.85 -11.25 -18.25
N ARG A 183 4.85 -9.99 -18.68
CA ARG A 183 5.21 -9.63 -20.07
C ARG A 183 6.71 -9.56 -20.34
N CYS A 184 7.53 -9.50 -19.29
CA CYS A 184 8.98 -9.41 -19.40
C CYS A 184 9.71 -10.11 -18.24
N LYS A 185 11.01 -10.37 -18.43
CA LYS A 185 11.85 -11.03 -17.42
C LYS A 185 12.30 -10.03 -16.36
N GLU A 186 12.71 -8.84 -16.79
CA GLU A 186 13.13 -7.73 -15.95
C GLU A 186 11.94 -7.14 -15.18
N LYS A 187 12.21 -6.32 -14.16
CA LYS A 187 11.16 -5.62 -13.39
C LYS A 187 10.65 -4.38 -14.16
N GLY A 188 10.15 -4.59 -15.37
CA GLY A 188 9.42 -3.54 -16.10
C GLY A 188 8.15 -3.13 -15.35
N SER A 189 7.69 -1.90 -15.51
CA SER A 189 6.52 -1.38 -14.81
C SER A 189 5.78 -0.35 -15.64
N CYS A 190 4.46 -0.33 -15.52
CA CYS A 190 3.61 0.70 -16.11
C CYS A 190 2.78 1.35 -14.99
N VAL A 191 2.79 2.68 -14.93
CA VAL A 191 2.03 3.45 -13.93
C VAL A 191 0.54 3.11 -13.94
N ALA A 192 -0.02 2.72 -15.10
CA ALA A 192 -1.40 2.31 -15.21
C ALA A 192 -1.73 1.20 -14.19
N VAL A 193 -0.89 0.16 -14.09
CA VAL A 193 -1.11 -0.95 -13.17
C VAL A 193 -0.64 -0.64 -11.76
N THR A 194 0.56 -0.07 -11.57
CA THR A 194 1.05 0.19 -10.20
C THR A 194 0.18 1.22 -9.49
N GLY A 195 -0.21 2.28 -10.21
CA GLY A 195 -1.12 3.31 -9.72
C GLY A 195 -2.52 2.76 -9.48
N ALA A 196 -3.10 1.99 -10.42
CA ALA A 196 -4.41 1.39 -10.21
C ALA A 196 -4.45 0.39 -9.05
N VAL A 197 -3.37 -0.37 -8.80
CA VAL A 197 -3.24 -1.20 -7.60
C VAL A 197 -3.25 -0.31 -6.35
N GLY A 198 -2.56 0.82 -6.35
CA GLY A 198 -2.59 1.80 -5.24
C GLY A 198 -3.99 2.38 -5.00
N LEU A 199 -4.70 2.75 -6.06
CA LEU A 199 -6.09 3.22 -5.99
C LEU A 199 -7.05 2.12 -5.49
N THR A 200 -6.83 0.88 -5.90
CA THR A 200 -7.62 -0.28 -5.44
C THR A 200 -7.38 -0.54 -3.96
N VAL A 201 -6.12 -0.47 -3.50
CA VAL A 201 -5.77 -0.56 -2.07
C VAL A 201 -6.44 0.55 -1.26
N CYS A 202 -6.43 1.79 -1.76
CA CYS A 202 -7.15 2.91 -1.15
C CYS A 202 -8.66 2.62 -1.06
N SER A 203 -9.27 2.11 -2.14
CA SER A 203 -10.69 1.73 -2.15
C SER A 203 -11.02 0.67 -1.10
N GLU A 204 -10.18 -0.36 -0.95
CA GLU A 204 -10.36 -1.39 0.07
C GLU A 204 -10.20 -0.85 1.50
N ALA A 205 -9.28 0.10 1.72
CA ALA A 205 -9.15 0.77 3.01
C ALA A 205 -10.39 1.60 3.32
N ILE A 206 -10.92 2.35 2.34
CA ILE A 206 -12.15 3.14 2.51
C ILE A 206 -13.33 2.22 2.80
N LYS A 207 -13.59 1.17 1.99
CA LYS A 207 -14.67 0.20 2.23
C LYS A 207 -14.64 -0.32 3.66
N ARG A 208 -13.46 -0.72 4.12
CA ARG A 208 -13.26 -1.22 5.48
C ARG A 208 -13.64 -0.22 6.59
N ILE A 209 -13.48 1.08 6.34
CA ILE A 209 -13.82 2.14 7.29
C ILE A 209 -15.34 2.42 7.29
N LEU A 210 -15.97 2.39 6.12
CA LEU A 210 -17.40 2.69 5.99
C LEU A 210 -18.29 1.51 6.43
N GLY A 211 -17.81 0.27 6.35
CA GLY A 211 -18.52 -0.95 6.72
C GLY A 211 -18.89 -1.84 5.53
#